data_AF-A0A0G1G6J8-F1
#
_entry.id   AF-A0A0G1G6J8-F1
#
_cell.length_a   1.000
_cell.length_b   1.000
_cell.length_c   1.000
_cell.angle_alpha   90.00
_cell.angle_beta   90.00
_cell.angle_gamma   90.00
#
_symmetry.space_group_name_H-M   'P 1'
#
loop_
_entity.id
_entity.type
_entity.pdbx_description
1 polymer ?
#
loop_
_entity_poly.entity_id
_entity_poly.type
_entity_poly.pdbx_seq_one_letter_code
_entity_poly.pdbx_strand_id
1 'polypeptide(L)'
;MKKNKAYLTIAVILLIVAVLGIVGYGVMKKEDTETRTKAAPVCELAINIAKPTPTPTPTPTPVKACNSMCRSSSQCESGLTCVRSPWERQGRCRNPQCKKSSTCVCPTPTPSPTPTPTVAKCENCQYQVDLFYGPVLQSFAGGVRYAATSRLIAALNDFSVFPGCKLNSVQPITPPTVTLSAGCENPIANKYLVPTNGKYFEKKWIDLPGGYVYATITNTTKKCTYDVGLASYKANGNIIDIQNLNDYAHKLLGPGQTTELMVKMPMNNDAASCHIDFEKPAIYLYPETKTEVSVKVDVNGRLTKTDPEYGTGWNVTADPSGLIDGKYDYLFYEANVNKIELPTEGWVVAKSDLNGWLDKYLPKLGLNEKESTQFKEYWLTRLPLSKYFEIKLMSNAYLDENLALDINPKPETVIRVELVFKGIDTPTELEAPEIMTPARKGFVVVEWGGVVME
;
A
#
# COMPACT_ATOMS: atom_id res chain seq x y z
N MET A 1 -7.14 17.53 64.93
CA MET A 1 -5.78 18.04 64.59
C MET A 1 -4.89 17.09 63.76
N LYS A 2 -5.20 15.80 63.55
CA LYS A 2 -4.37 14.89 62.73
C LYS A 2 -4.60 14.97 61.20
N LYS A 3 -5.80 15.33 60.72
CA LYS A 3 -6.10 15.43 59.28
C LYS A 3 -5.39 16.60 58.58
N ASN A 4 -5.16 17.73 59.24
CA ASN A 4 -4.49 18.89 58.63
C ASN A 4 -2.99 18.69 58.39
N LYS A 5 -2.32 17.80 59.13
CA LYS A 5 -0.91 17.48 58.86
C LYS A 5 -0.74 16.69 57.56
N ALA A 6 -1.66 15.78 57.23
CA ALA A 6 -1.58 14.99 56.01
C ALA A 6 -1.73 15.85 54.73
N TYR A 7 -2.65 16.80 54.73
CA TYR A 7 -2.83 17.74 53.61
C TYR A 7 -1.61 18.67 53.42
N LEU A 8 -0.99 19.10 54.52
CA LEU A 8 0.22 19.92 54.46
C LEU A 8 1.41 19.12 53.90
N THR A 9 1.55 17.83 54.27
CA THR A 9 2.61 16.98 53.74
C THR A 9 2.44 16.72 52.24
N ILE A 10 1.21 16.47 51.77
CA ILE A 10 0.93 16.24 50.34
C ILE A 10 1.15 17.52 49.52
N ALA A 11 0.75 18.69 50.04
CA ALA A 11 0.97 19.97 49.39
C ALA A 11 2.47 20.30 49.25
N VAL A 12 3.28 19.99 50.26
CA VAL A 12 4.75 20.18 50.21
C VAL A 12 5.40 19.24 49.19
N ILE A 13 4.95 17.98 49.10
CA ILE A 13 5.47 17.02 48.11
C ILE A 13 5.15 17.49 46.68
N LEU A 14 3.93 17.96 46.43
CA LEU A 14 3.54 18.48 45.11
C LEU A 14 4.33 19.73 44.72
N LEU A 15 4.64 20.61 45.68
CA LEU A 15 5.49 21.79 45.46
C LEU A 15 6.94 21.41 45.14
N ILE A 16 7.49 20.40 45.81
CA ILE A 16 8.85 19.90 45.52
C ILE A 16 8.93 19.28 44.13
N VAL A 17 7.92 18.49 43.71
CA VAL A 17 7.87 17.90 42.37
C VAL A 17 7.73 18.97 41.29
N ALA A 18 6.93 20.02 41.53
CA ALA A 18 6.80 21.15 40.59
C ALA A 18 8.11 21.93 40.44
N VAL A 19 8.83 22.19 41.55
CA VAL A 19 10.13 22.89 41.51
C VAL A 19 11.20 22.06 40.82
N LEU A 20 11.25 20.74 41.05
CA LEU A 20 12.20 19.85 40.35
C LEU A 20 11.88 19.73 38.84
N GLY A 21 10.59 19.73 38.46
CA GLY A 21 10.18 19.74 37.05
C GLY A 21 10.59 21.02 36.32
N ILE A 22 10.51 22.18 36.98
CA ILE A 22 10.94 23.47 36.40
C ILE A 22 12.47 23.54 36.23
N VAL A 23 13.23 22.99 37.19
CA VAL A 23 14.70 22.92 37.08
C VAL A 23 15.13 21.95 35.97
N GLY A 24 14.45 20.82 35.79
CA GLY A 24 14.71 19.89 34.68
C GLY A 24 14.44 20.49 33.30
N TYR A 25 13.39 21.31 33.17
CA TYR A 25 13.06 21.98 31.91
C TYR A 25 14.04 23.12 31.56
N GLY A 26 14.67 23.74 32.56
CA GLY A 26 15.68 24.79 32.37
C GLY A 26 17.04 24.30 31.87
N VAL A 27 17.36 23.02 32.05
CA VAL A 27 18.68 22.45 31.67
C VAL A 27 18.68 21.92 30.22
N MET A 28 17.53 21.56 29.64
CA MET A 28 17.44 21.08 28.25
C MET A 28 17.48 22.19 27.17
N LYS A 29 17.54 23.47 27.56
CA LYS A 29 17.47 24.60 26.61
C LYS A 29 18.78 25.35 26.40
N LYS A 30 19.92 24.78 26.83
CA LYS A 30 21.23 25.48 26.86
C LYS A 30 22.38 24.76 26.13
N GLU A 31 22.09 24.02 25.07
CA GLU A 31 23.11 23.56 24.11
C GLU A 31 22.64 23.85 22.69
N ASP A 32 22.66 25.13 22.29
CA ASP A 32 22.54 25.50 20.87
C ASP A 32 23.05 26.93 20.63
N THR A 33 24.22 27.29 21.17
CA THR A 33 24.94 28.48 20.69
C THR A 33 26.41 28.43 21.08
N GLU A 34 27.25 27.90 20.20
CA GLU A 34 28.62 28.37 19.89
C GLU A 34 29.40 27.28 19.15
N THR A 35 29.47 27.39 17.82
CA THR A 35 30.72 27.33 17.04
C THR A 35 30.40 27.43 15.55
N ARG A 36 30.39 28.66 15.05
CA ARG A 36 30.52 28.96 13.62
C ARG A 36 32.00 29.21 13.37
N THR A 37 32.66 28.38 12.54
CA THR A 37 33.69 28.74 11.52
C THR A 37 34.74 27.65 11.30
N LYS A 38 34.48 26.78 10.30
CA LYS A 38 35.41 26.54 9.19
C LYS A 38 34.66 25.78 8.11
N ALA A 39 34.25 26.50 7.06
CA ALA A 39 33.76 25.87 5.85
C ALA A 39 34.92 25.08 5.23
N ALA A 40 34.79 23.76 5.21
CA ALA A 40 35.58 22.91 4.32
C ALA A 40 35.20 23.25 2.86
N PRO A 41 36.14 23.16 1.89
CA PRO A 41 35.84 23.51 0.52
C PRO A 41 34.72 22.60 0.01
N VAL A 42 33.61 23.22 -0.38
CA VAL A 42 32.57 22.56 -1.15
C VAL A 42 33.25 22.15 -2.45
N CYS A 43 33.38 20.84 -2.70
CA CYS A 43 33.51 20.36 -4.07
C CYS A 43 32.21 20.77 -4.76
N GLU A 44 32.23 21.92 -5.45
CA GLU A 44 31.27 22.20 -6.50
C GLU A 44 31.51 21.15 -7.59
N LEU A 45 30.82 20.02 -7.49
CA LEU A 45 30.43 19.28 -8.68
C LEU A 45 29.50 20.21 -9.45
N ALA A 46 30.09 21.01 -10.34
CA ALA A 46 29.38 21.60 -11.45
C ALA A 46 28.88 20.45 -12.33
N ILE A 47 27.75 19.84 -11.94
CA ILE A 47 26.94 19.08 -12.87
C ILE A 47 26.36 20.15 -13.79
N ASN A 48 27.02 20.34 -14.93
CA ASN A 48 26.36 20.86 -16.12
C ASN A 48 25.22 19.90 -16.41
N ILE A 49 24.04 20.17 -15.83
CA ILE A 49 22.80 19.56 -16.28
C ILE A 49 22.63 20.09 -17.69
N ALA A 50 23.01 19.27 -18.67
CA ALA A 50 22.64 19.50 -20.05
C ALA A 50 21.14 19.77 -20.04
N LYS A 51 20.74 20.97 -20.47
CA LYS A 51 19.36 21.31 -20.81
C LYS A 51 18.74 20.07 -21.47
N PRO A 52 17.53 19.61 -21.08
CA PRO A 52 16.98 18.39 -21.65
C PRO A 52 17.10 18.47 -23.16
N THR A 53 17.98 17.64 -23.70
CA THR A 53 18.04 17.45 -25.14
C THR A 53 16.63 17.00 -25.49
N PRO A 54 15.90 17.72 -26.36
CA PRO A 54 14.57 17.30 -26.75
C PRO A 54 14.64 15.81 -27.10
N THR A 55 13.73 15.02 -26.52
CA THR A 55 13.50 13.61 -26.86
C THR A 55 13.81 13.44 -28.33
N PRO A 56 14.73 12.54 -28.74
CA PRO A 56 15.12 12.43 -30.13
C PRO A 56 13.84 12.26 -30.92
N THR A 57 13.44 13.32 -31.63
CA THR A 57 12.50 13.19 -32.71
C THR A 57 13.14 12.13 -33.58
N PRO A 58 12.47 11.00 -33.88
CA PRO A 58 13.07 9.98 -34.72
C PRO A 58 13.56 10.69 -35.96
N THR A 59 14.88 10.78 -36.11
CA THR A 59 15.45 11.36 -37.31
C THR A 59 14.98 10.44 -38.41
N PRO A 60 14.19 10.93 -39.39
CA PRO A 60 13.68 10.07 -40.43
C PRO A 60 14.88 9.46 -41.12
N THR A 61 15.04 8.14 -41.02
CA THR A 61 16.01 7.46 -41.88
C THR A 61 15.57 7.74 -43.31
N PRO A 62 16.39 8.38 -44.15
CA PRO A 62 16.00 8.76 -45.49
C PRO A 62 15.49 7.55 -46.27
N VAL A 63 14.34 7.66 -46.93
CA VAL A 63 13.97 6.68 -47.97
C VAL A 63 15.07 6.74 -49.02
N LYS A 64 15.90 5.69 -49.06
CA LYS A 64 17.23 5.70 -49.69
C LYS A 64 17.19 6.02 -51.20
N ALA A 65 16.01 5.96 -51.84
CA ALA A 65 15.85 6.04 -53.29
C ALA A 65 14.91 7.14 -53.87
N CYS A 66 14.22 7.96 -53.07
CA CYS A 66 13.41 9.09 -53.62
C CYS A 66 14.38 10.11 -54.26
N ASN A 67 14.18 10.49 -55.54
CA ASN A 67 15.10 11.27 -56.41
C ASN A 67 16.34 10.57 -56.98
N SER A 68 16.50 9.26 -56.76
CA SER A 68 17.56 8.48 -57.42
C SER A 68 17.41 8.53 -58.95
N MET A 69 18.53 8.48 -59.66
CA MET A 69 18.56 8.50 -61.13
C MET A 69 18.03 7.17 -61.67
N CYS A 70 17.17 7.23 -62.68
CA CYS A 70 16.57 6.07 -63.31
C CYS A 70 16.46 6.27 -64.82
N ARG A 71 16.46 5.14 -65.54
CA ARG A 71 16.16 5.08 -66.97
C ARG A 71 14.77 4.47 -67.24
N SER A 72 14.26 3.68 -66.30
CA SER A 72 12.93 3.06 -66.32
C SER A 72 12.38 2.92 -64.91
N SER A 73 11.05 2.80 -64.78
CA SER A 73 10.37 2.67 -63.48
C SER A 73 10.74 1.39 -62.72
N SER A 74 11.23 0.36 -63.40
CA SER A 74 11.75 -0.87 -62.77
C SER A 74 13.01 -0.65 -61.92
N GLN A 75 13.68 0.48 -62.08
CA GLN A 75 14.85 0.87 -61.28
C GLN A 75 14.47 1.65 -60.01
N CYS A 76 13.16 1.83 -59.75
CA CYS A 76 12.65 2.54 -58.60
C CYS A 76 12.08 1.55 -57.56
N GLU A 77 12.21 1.89 -56.28
CA GLU A 77 11.60 1.12 -55.18
C GLU A 77 10.07 1.05 -55.33
N SER A 78 9.47 0.03 -54.71
CA SER A 78 8.04 -0.27 -54.84
C SER A 78 7.17 0.96 -54.54
N GLY A 79 6.28 1.29 -55.47
CA GLY A 79 5.40 2.48 -55.38
C GLY A 79 5.92 3.76 -56.03
N LEU A 80 7.12 3.74 -56.64
CA LEU A 80 7.70 4.87 -57.37
C LEU A 80 7.73 4.65 -58.89
N THR A 81 7.73 5.75 -59.65
CA THR A 81 7.78 5.76 -61.12
C THR A 81 8.92 6.65 -61.60
N CYS A 82 9.62 6.25 -62.67
CA CYS A 82 10.69 7.04 -63.24
C CYS A 82 10.13 8.18 -64.12
N VAL A 83 10.38 9.43 -63.73
CA VAL A 83 9.89 10.61 -64.44
C VAL A 83 11.06 11.39 -65.04
N ARG A 84 10.98 11.75 -66.32
CA ARG A 84 12.03 12.46 -67.06
C ARG A 84 11.52 13.80 -67.58
N SER A 85 12.25 14.89 -67.30
CA SER A 85 11.95 16.19 -67.87
C SER A 85 12.45 16.28 -69.33
N PRO A 86 11.79 17.08 -70.20
CA PRO A 86 12.13 17.18 -71.62
C PRO A 86 13.60 17.58 -71.91
N TRP A 87 14.24 18.25 -70.95
CA TRP A 87 15.58 18.83 -71.09
C TRP A 87 16.68 18.02 -70.40
N GLU A 88 16.33 16.92 -69.70
CA GLU A 88 17.30 16.09 -68.96
C GLU A 88 17.57 14.76 -69.69
N ARG A 89 18.81 14.27 -69.64
CA ARG A 89 19.20 12.99 -70.26
C ARG A 89 18.81 11.75 -69.44
N GLN A 90 18.49 11.91 -68.16
CA GLN A 90 18.12 10.82 -67.24
C GLN A 90 16.89 11.20 -66.42
N GLY A 91 16.07 10.23 -66.04
CA GLY A 91 14.89 10.43 -65.19
C GLY A 91 15.23 10.31 -63.70
N ARG A 92 14.25 10.61 -62.84
CA ARG A 92 14.34 10.40 -61.39
C ARG A 92 13.13 9.63 -60.85
N CYS A 93 13.34 8.78 -59.85
CA CYS A 93 12.27 8.03 -59.19
C CYS A 93 11.40 8.97 -58.34
N ARG A 94 10.09 9.02 -58.63
CA ARG A 94 9.10 9.93 -58.02
C ARG A 94 7.81 9.20 -57.69
N ASN A 95 7.00 9.77 -56.80
CA ASN A 95 5.64 9.31 -56.57
C ASN A 95 4.78 9.60 -57.83
N PRO A 96 4.02 8.62 -58.38
CA PRO A 96 3.21 8.79 -59.58
C PRO A 96 2.15 9.91 -59.48
N GLN A 97 1.77 10.35 -58.28
CA GLN A 97 0.78 11.42 -58.05
C GLN A 97 1.36 12.84 -58.20
N CYS A 98 2.67 12.98 -58.40
CA CYS A 98 3.31 14.29 -58.48
C CYS A 98 3.24 14.90 -59.89
N LYS A 99 2.63 16.08 -60.02
CA LYS A 99 2.44 16.77 -61.32
C LYS A 99 3.67 17.56 -61.82
N LYS A 100 4.64 17.89 -60.97
CA LYS A 100 5.89 18.64 -61.31
C LYS A 100 7.09 18.13 -60.49
N SER A 101 8.31 18.30 -61.00
CA SER A 101 9.56 17.83 -60.37
C SER A 101 9.90 18.54 -59.05
N SER A 102 9.40 19.77 -58.85
CA SER A 102 9.66 20.60 -57.67
C SER A 102 8.67 20.40 -56.52
N THR A 103 7.52 19.77 -56.74
CA THR A 103 6.43 19.67 -55.76
C THR A 103 6.35 18.30 -55.07
N CYS A 104 7.31 17.41 -55.32
CA CYS A 104 7.25 16.01 -54.88
C CYS A 104 8.15 15.79 -53.66
N VAL A 105 7.70 16.22 -52.48
CA VAL A 105 8.26 15.74 -51.21
C VAL A 105 7.46 14.49 -50.83
N CYS A 106 8.13 13.33 -50.81
CA CYS A 106 7.51 12.03 -50.54
C CYS A 106 6.74 12.08 -49.17
N PRO A 107 5.44 11.72 -49.10
CA PRO A 107 4.66 11.81 -47.85
C PRO A 107 5.18 10.84 -46.79
N THR A 108 5.28 11.32 -45.55
CA THR A 108 5.64 10.52 -44.36
C THR A 108 4.56 9.45 -44.11
N PRO A 109 4.90 8.18 -43.83
CA PRO A 109 3.89 7.21 -43.43
C PRO A 109 3.26 7.63 -42.09
N THR A 110 1.92 7.63 -42.04
CA THR A 110 1.15 7.83 -40.82
C THR A 110 1.50 6.74 -39.79
N PRO A 111 1.86 7.08 -38.54
CA PRO A 111 2.14 6.07 -37.53
C PRO A 111 0.88 5.23 -37.25
N SER A 112 1.03 3.90 -37.31
CA SER A 112 0.06 2.98 -36.73
C SER A 112 0.04 3.19 -35.21
N PRO A 113 -1.13 3.17 -34.54
CA PRO A 113 -1.20 3.35 -33.10
C PRO A 113 -0.29 2.33 -32.39
N THR A 114 0.56 2.83 -31.49
CA THR A 114 1.26 2.02 -30.50
C THR A 114 0.22 1.16 -29.77
N PRO A 115 0.43 -0.16 -29.61
CA PRO A 115 -0.49 -0.97 -28.83
C PRO A 115 -0.64 -0.36 -27.44
N THR A 116 -1.87 0.00 -27.08
CA THR A 116 -2.21 0.41 -25.71
C THR A 116 -1.70 -0.67 -24.77
N PRO A 117 -0.88 -0.34 -23.75
CA PRO A 117 -0.42 -1.33 -22.78
C PRO A 117 -1.64 -2.04 -22.22
N THR A 118 -1.71 -3.35 -22.44
CA THR A 118 -2.79 -4.18 -21.90
C THR A 118 -2.67 -4.10 -20.39
N VAL A 119 -3.67 -3.54 -19.72
CA VAL A 119 -3.72 -3.47 -18.24
C VAL A 119 -3.53 -4.88 -17.71
N ALA A 120 -2.46 -5.10 -16.94
CA ALA A 120 -2.18 -6.41 -16.37
C ALA A 120 -3.31 -6.78 -15.42
N LYS A 121 -4.02 -7.86 -15.71
CA LYS A 121 -5.13 -8.33 -14.89
C LYS A 121 -4.59 -8.81 -13.53
N CYS A 122 -5.15 -8.29 -12.45
CA CYS A 122 -4.90 -8.77 -11.09
C CYS A 122 -5.43 -10.21 -10.99
N GLU A 123 -4.54 -11.19 -10.83
CA GLU A 123 -4.87 -12.61 -10.64
C GLU A 123 -3.80 -13.25 -9.77
N ASN A 124 -4.19 -14.24 -8.96
CA ASN A 124 -3.21 -14.99 -8.17
C ASN A 124 -2.34 -15.88 -9.07
N CYS A 125 -1.11 -16.11 -8.61
CA CYS A 125 -0.17 -17.00 -9.26
C CYS A 125 0.07 -18.25 -8.42
N GLN A 126 0.80 -19.21 -9.00
CA GLN A 126 1.25 -20.39 -8.29
C GLN A 126 2.06 -20.03 -7.06
N TYR A 127 1.92 -20.82 -6.00
CA TYR A 127 2.46 -20.47 -4.70
C TYR A 127 2.92 -21.67 -3.88
N GLN A 128 3.80 -21.39 -2.92
CA GLN A 128 4.10 -22.26 -1.80
C GLN A 128 3.85 -21.50 -0.49
N VAL A 129 3.21 -22.14 0.47
CA VAL A 129 3.00 -21.61 1.82
C VAL A 129 3.62 -22.57 2.82
N ASP A 130 4.51 -22.06 3.66
CA ASP A 130 5.18 -22.82 4.70
C ASP A 130 4.84 -22.24 6.07
N LEU A 131 4.36 -23.11 6.97
CA LEU A 131 4.28 -22.85 8.41
C LEU A 131 5.55 -23.40 9.07
N PHE A 132 6.26 -22.58 9.85
CA PHE A 132 7.58 -22.89 10.35
C PHE A 132 7.83 -22.31 11.76
N TYR A 133 8.98 -22.63 12.35
CA TYR A 133 9.52 -21.91 13.50
C TYR A 133 10.92 -21.33 13.24
N GLY A 134 11.24 -20.28 13.99
CA GLY A 134 12.45 -19.47 13.83
C GLY A 134 12.36 -18.48 12.65
N PRO A 135 13.48 -17.92 12.18
CA PRO A 135 13.47 -16.84 11.20
C PRO A 135 12.95 -17.26 9.81
N VAL A 136 12.25 -16.34 9.13
CA VAL A 136 11.79 -16.52 7.75
C VAL A 136 12.95 -16.70 6.77
N LEU A 137 12.76 -17.56 5.77
CA LEU A 137 13.62 -17.70 4.60
C LEU A 137 13.16 -16.72 3.51
N GLN A 138 14.09 -15.94 2.97
CA GLN A 138 13.78 -14.95 1.94
C GLN A 138 13.66 -15.56 0.53
N SER A 139 14.32 -16.70 0.31
CA SER A 139 14.29 -17.47 -0.92
C SER A 139 14.71 -18.91 -0.63
N PHE A 140 14.36 -19.82 -1.54
CA PHE A 140 14.86 -21.20 -1.52
C PHE A 140 16.04 -21.44 -2.48
N ALA A 141 16.59 -20.38 -3.07
CA ALA A 141 17.80 -20.43 -3.91
C ALA A 141 18.96 -21.17 -3.21
N GLY A 142 19.57 -22.11 -3.94
CA GLY A 142 20.63 -22.96 -3.40
C GLY A 142 20.09 -24.14 -2.58
N GLY A 143 18.82 -24.51 -2.76
CA GLY A 143 18.19 -25.65 -2.10
C GLY A 143 17.86 -25.44 -0.61
N VAL A 144 17.91 -24.21 -0.13
CA VAL A 144 17.64 -23.87 1.28
C VAL A 144 16.14 -24.01 1.56
N ARG A 145 15.77 -24.90 2.49
CA ARG A 145 14.37 -25.13 2.87
C ARG A 145 14.20 -25.32 4.37
N TYR A 146 13.03 -24.96 4.90
CA TYR A 146 12.71 -25.22 6.31
C TYR A 146 12.81 -26.70 6.65
N ALA A 147 12.36 -27.58 5.75
CA ALA A 147 12.45 -29.04 5.92
C ALA A 147 13.89 -29.52 6.10
N ALA A 148 14.86 -28.94 5.38
CA ALA A 148 16.27 -29.31 5.48
C ALA A 148 16.89 -28.93 6.85
N THR A 149 16.25 -28.02 7.58
CA THR A 149 16.67 -27.57 8.92
C THR A 149 15.73 -28.06 10.04
N SER A 150 14.81 -28.99 9.75
CA SER A 150 13.78 -29.47 10.69
C SER A 150 12.91 -28.36 11.28
N ARG A 151 12.68 -27.29 10.50
CA ARG A 151 11.88 -26.11 10.90
C ARG A 151 10.48 -26.07 10.32
N LEU A 152 10.20 -26.94 9.33
CA LEU A 152 8.90 -26.98 8.65
C LEU A 152 7.86 -27.70 9.51
N ILE A 153 6.82 -26.98 9.91
CA ILE A 153 5.70 -27.52 10.69
C ILE A 153 4.65 -28.11 9.75
N ALA A 154 4.27 -27.36 8.72
CA ALA A 154 3.33 -27.79 7.68
C ALA A 154 3.57 -27.00 6.39
N ALA A 155 3.18 -27.55 5.25
CA ALA A 155 3.27 -26.88 3.95
C ALA A 155 1.95 -27.00 3.19
N LEU A 156 1.66 -26.01 2.37
CA LEU A 156 0.53 -25.94 1.46
C LEU A 156 0.98 -25.30 0.14
N ASN A 157 0.83 -26.01 -0.97
CA ASN A 157 1.20 -25.51 -2.28
C ASN A 157 0.20 -25.97 -3.34
N ASP A 158 -0.02 -25.13 -4.35
CA ASP A 158 -0.82 -25.48 -5.53
C ASP A 158 -0.17 -24.92 -6.80
N PHE A 159 0.36 -25.82 -7.61
CA PHE A 159 1.05 -25.49 -8.86
C PHE A 159 0.21 -25.81 -10.10
N SER A 160 -1.09 -26.11 -9.92
CA SER A 160 -1.98 -26.55 -10.99
C SER A 160 -3.10 -25.57 -11.32
N VAL A 161 -3.55 -24.80 -10.33
CA VAL A 161 -4.74 -23.95 -10.47
C VAL A 161 -4.43 -22.59 -11.07
N PHE A 162 -3.26 -22.04 -10.76
CA PHE A 162 -2.87 -20.69 -11.16
C PHE A 162 -1.79 -20.69 -12.25
N PRO A 163 -1.69 -19.61 -13.05
CA PRO A 163 -0.50 -19.38 -13.87
C PRO A 163 0.75 -19.20 -12.99
N GLY A 164 1.92 -19.54 -13.54
CA GLY A 164 3.19 -19.35 -12.86
C GLY A 164 3.58 -17.88 -12.80
N CYS A 165 4.14 -17.45 -11.66
CA CYS A 165 4.69 -16.11 -11.51
C CYS A 165 5.93 -15.92 -12.43
N LYS A 166 6.13 -14.70 -12.95
CA LYS A 166 7.36 -14.34 -13.66
C LYS A 166 8.46 -14.03 -12.64
N LEU A 167 9.35 -15.00 -12.41
CA LEU A 167 10.37 -14.92 -11.36
C LEU A 167 11.77 -14.84 -11.96
N ASN A 168 12.60 -14.02 -11.34
CA ASN A 168 14.03 -13.93 -11.64
C ASN A 168 14.82 -14.81 -10.67
N SER A 169 15.99 -15.26 -11.10
CA SER A 169 16.91 -15.97 -10.21
C SER A 169 17.33 -15.07 -9.04
N VAL A 170 17.29 -15.63 -7.84
CA VAL A 170 17.76 -14.99 -6.62
C VAL A 170 19.09 -15.62 -6.22
N GLN A 171 19.99 -14.82 -5.65
CA GLN A 171 21.25 -15.35 -5.13
C GLN A 171 20.98 -16.24 -3.91
N PRO A 172 21.66 -17.39 -3.79
CA PRO A 172 21.59 -18.22 -2.59
C PRO A 172 22.00 -17.42 -1.34
N ILE A 173 21.28 -17.65 -0.25
CA ILE A 173 21.60 -17.07 1.06
C ILE A 173 21.85 -18.18 2.07
N THR A 174 22.75 -17.95 3.01
CA THR A 174 22.99 -18.89 4.11
C THR A 174 21.75 -18.97 5.00
N PRO A 175 21.21 -20.17 5.30
CA PRO A 175 20.06 -20.30 6.17
C PRO A 175 20.37 -19.71 7.57
N PRO A 176 19.43 -18.96 8.16
CA PRO A 176 19.60 -18.46 9.52
C PRO A 176 19.65 -19.64 10.51
N THR A 177 20.53 -19.53 11.50
CA THR A 177 20.63 -20.52 12.58
C THR A 177 19.60 -20.22 13.66
N VAL A 178 18.97 -21.27 14.20
CA VAL A 178 18.01 -21.15 15.30
C VAL A 178 18.62 -21.75 16.56
N THR A 179 18.57 -20.99 17.66
CA THR A 179 18.98 -21.46 18.98
C THR A 179 17.75 -21.55 19.87
N LEU A 180 17.49 -22.73 20.43
CA LEU A 180 16.39 -22.98 21.35
C LEU A 180 16.93 -23.26 22.75
N SER A 181 16.11 -22.96 23.76
CA SER A 181 16.42 -23.28 25.15
C SER A 181 16.39 -24.79 25.42
N ALA A 182 17.16 -25.22 26.42
CA ALA A 182 17.29 -26.64 26.76
C ALA A 182 15.94 -27.31 27.06
N GLY A 183 15.65 -28.39 26.35
CA GLY A 183 14.38 -29.13 26.43
C GLY A 183 13.24 -28.53 25.61
N CYS A 184 13.53 -27.59 24.70
CA CYS A 184 12.59 -27.06 23.71
C CYS A 184 12.98 -27.44 22.27
N GLU A 185 14.02 -28.25 22.10
CA GLU A 185 14.51 -28.71 20.79
C GLU A 185 13.49 -29.63 20.11
N ASN A 186 13.56 -29.69 18.77
CA ASN A 186 12.73 -30.56 17.93
C ASN A 186 11.20 -30.47 18.20
N PRO A 187 10.62 -29.26 18.21
CA PRO A 187 9.23 -29.06 18.65
C PRO A 187 8.19 -29.81 17.81
N ILE A 188 8.49 -30.10 16.54
CA ILE A 188 7.59 -30.85 15.65
C ILE A 188 7.58 -32.34 16.04
N ALA A 189 8.77 -32.95 16.16
CA ALA A 189 8.90 -34.36 16.53
C ALA A 189 8.32 -34.63 17.93
N ASN A 190 8.48 -33.66 18.84
CA ASN A 190 7.97 -33.72 20.21
C ASN A 190 6.49 -33.30 20.34
N LYS A 191 5.81 -32.95 19.24
CA LYS A 191 4.40 -32.48 19.23
C LYS A 191 4.15 -31.28 20.16
N TYR A 192 5.14 -30.39 20.25
CA TYR A 192 5.07 -29.14 20.99
C TYR A 192 4.32 -28.06 20.22
N LEU A 193 4.39 -28.11 18.89
CA LEU A 193 3.67 -27.24 17.98
C LEU A 193 2.71 -28.10 17.16
N VAL A 194 1.40 -27.90 17.36
CA VAL A 194 0.34 -28.77 16.82
C VAL A 194 -0.78 -27.95 16.19
N PRO A 195 -1.60 -28.53 15.29
CA PRO A 195 -2.72 -27.80 14.71
C PRO A 195 -3.85 -27.68 15.72
N THR A 196 -4.65 -26.62 15.59
CA THR A 196 -5.94 -26.51 16.28
C THR A 196 -7.00 -27.26 15.45
N ASN A 197 -7.86 -28.05 16.10
CA ASN A 197 -8.91 -28.83 15.43
C ASN A 197 -8.43 -29.79 14.31
N GLY A 198 -7.17 -30.24 14.37
CA GLY A 198 -6.62 -31.24 13.45
C GLY A 198 -6.25 -30.71 12.04
N LYS A 199 -6.35 -29.39 11.79
CA LYS A 199 -5.90 -28.78 10.54
C LYS A 199 -5.04 -27.55 10.83
N TYR A 200 -3.96 -27.39 10.07
CA TYR A 200 -3.16 -26.16 10.14
C TYR A 200 -3.76 -25.05 9.30
N PHE A 201 -4.14 -25.36 8.05
CA PHE A 201 -4.46 -24.33 7.06
C PHE A 201 -5.96 -24.14 6.83
N GLU A 202 -6.35 -22.89 6.69
CA GLU A 202 -7.62 -22.47 6.10
C GLU A 202 -7.34 -21.53 4.93
N LYS A 203 -7.95 -21.84 3.77
CA LYS A 203 -7.82 -21.05 2.54
C LYS A 203 -9.02 -20.12 2.43
N LYS A 204 -8.81 -18.83 2.19
CA LYS A 204 -9.91 -17.89 1.89
C LYS A 204 -9.62 -17.11 0.62
N TRP A 205 -10.57 -17.18 -0.32
CA TRP A 205 -10.55 -16.43 -1.58
C TRP A 205 -9.25 -16.63 -2.39
N ILE A 206 -8.64 -17.81 -2.30
CA ILE A 206 -7.37 -18.08 -2.99
C ILE A 206 -7.48 -17.98 -4.51
N ASP A 207 -8.71 -17.98 -5.06
CA ASP A 207 -8.97 -17.81 -6.49
C ASP A 207 -9.16 -16.35 -6.91
N LEU A 208 -9.19 -15.41 -5.95
CA LEU A 208 -9.41 -13.98 -6.17
C LEU A 208 -8.15 -13.16 -5.87
N PRO A 209 -7.95 -12.00 -6.53
CA PRO A 209 -6.92 -11.02 -6.19
C PRO A 209 -6.84 -10.76 -4.69
N GLY A 210 -5.63 -10.89 -4.14
CA GLY A 210 -5.43 -10.75 -2.71
C GLY A 210 -6.09 -11.88 -1.91
N GLY A 211 -5.99 -13.14 -2.35
CA GLY A 211 -6.38 -14.28 -1.54
C GLY A 211 -5.48 -14.47 -0.30
N TYR A 212 -5.91 -15.28 0.67
CA TYR A 212 -5.15 -15.50 1.91
C TYR A 212 -5.10 -16.97 2.32
N VAL A 213 -4.03 -17.30 3.04
CA VAL A 213 -3.93 -18.53 3.82
C VAL A 213 -3.74 -18.16 5.27
N TYR A 214 -4.57 -18.78 6.11
CA TYR A 214 -4.45 -18.74 7.55
C TYR A 214 -3.77 -20.01 8.04
N ALA A 215 -2.99 -19.90 9.12
CA ALA A 215 -2.49 -21.03 9.85
C ALA A 215 -2.72 -20.87 11.34
N THR A 216 -3.42 -21.83 11.94
CA THR A 216 -3.65 -21.86 13.39
C THR A 216 -2.74 -22.89 14.05
N ILE A 217 -2.02 -22.45 15.08
CA ILE A 217 -1.01 -23.24 15.75
C ILE A 217 -1.09 -23.07 17.26
N THR A 218 -0.99 -24.20 17.96
CA THR A 218 -1.01 -24.28 19.43
C THR A 218 0.34 -24.76 19.95
N ASN A 219 0.88 -24.05 20.95
CA ASN A 219 2.04 -24.48 21.73
C ASN A 219 1.56 -25.29 22.94
N THR A 220 1.82 -26.59 22.94
CA THR A 220 1.37 -27.51 24.00
C THR A 220 2.32 -27.56 25.20
N THR A 221 3.46 -26.88 25.13
CA THR A 221 4.46 -26.90 26.20
C THR A 221 4.03 -26.07 27.39
N LYS A 222 4.62 -26.37 28.54
CA LYS A 222 4.42 -25.62 29.80
C LYS A 222 5.47 -24.55 30.04
N LYS A 223 6.56 -24.53 29.26
CA LYS A 223 7.74 -23.69 29.53
C LYS A 223 8.41 -23.07 28.30
N CYS A 224 8.16 -23.60 27.10
CA CYS A 224 8.86 -23.16 25.91
C CYS A 224 8.08 -22.04 25.22
N THR A 225 8.79 -21.08 24.68
CA THR A 225 8.25 -20.07 23.77
C THR A 225 8.89 -20.28 22.41
N TYR A 226 8.09 -20.29 21.35
CA TYR A 226 8.57 -20.46 19.98
C TYR A 226 8.24 -19.22 19.17
N ASP A 227 9.21 -18.71 18.40
CA ASP A 227 8.91 -17.82 17.28
C ASP A 227 8.35 -18.68 16.16
N VAL A 228 7.04 -18.58 15.91
CA VAL A 228 6.37 -19.29 14.82
C VAL A 228 6.06 -18.33 13.69
N GLY A 229 6.24 -18.80 12.47
CA GLY A 229 6.06 -18.00 11.26
C GLY A 229 5.23 -18.72 10.22
N LEU A 230 4.50 -17.94 9.42
CA LEU A 230 3.80 -18.37 8.22
C LEU A 230 4.35 -17.52 7.08
N ALA A 231 4.70 -18.13 5.96
CA ALA A 231 5.22 -17.41 4.79
C ALA A 231 4.61 -17.97 3.51
N SER A 232 4.24 -17.07 2.59
CA SER A 232 3.92 -17.40 1.21
C SER A 232 5.09 -17.03 0.29
N TYR A 233 5.29 -17.84 -0.74
CA TYR A 233 6.34 -17.70 -1.73
C TYR A 233 5.71 -17.69 -3.10
N LYS A 234 6.22 -16.82 -3.98
CA LYS A 234 5.86 -16.87 -5.40
C LYS A 234 6.46 -18.11 -6.02
N ALA A 235 5.71 -18.79 -6.85
CA ALA A 235 6.17 -19.98 -7.55
C ALA A 235 5.89 -19.95 -9.05
N ASN A 236 6.70 -20.71 -9.77
CA ASN A 236 6.48 -21.03 -11.16
C ASN A 236 6.88 -22.49 -11.36
N GLY A 237 5.89 -23.37 -11.20
CA GLY A 237 6.08 -24.79 -11.02
C GLY A 237 6.91 -25.13 -9.79
N ASN A 238 7.58 -26.27 -9.87
CA ASN A 238 8.44 -26.81 -8.82
C ASN A 238 9.89 -26.27 -8.85
N ILE A 239 10.14 -25.14 -9.52
CA ILE A 239 11.49 -24.60 -9.68
C ILE A 239 11.88 -23.84 -8.40
N ILE A 240 12.45 -24.55 -7.43
CA ILE A 240 12.75 -24.05 -6.08
C ILE A 240 13.71 -22.85 -6.09
N ASP A 241 14.72 -22.85 -6.98
CA ASP A 241 15.78 -21.82 -6.97
C ASP A 241 15.33 -20.41 -7.37
N ILE A 242 14.14 -20.29 -7.97
CA ILE A 242 13.54 -19.00 -8.35
C ILE A 242 12.39 -18.61 -7.43
N GLN A 243 12.01 -19.46 -6.47
CA GLN A 243 10.97 -19.13 -5.49
C GLN A 243 11.52 -18.12 -4.49
N ASN A 244 10.76 -17.04 -4.31
CA ASN A 244 11.09 -15.93 -3.44
C ASN A 244 9.91 -15.57 -2.54
N LEU A 245 10.23 -14.98 -1.40
CA LEU A 245 9.24 -14.56 -0.41
C LEU A 245 8.24 -13.58 -1.01
N ASN A 246 6.95 -13.79 -0.75
CA ASN A 246 5.86 -12.90 -1.12
C ASN A 246 5.36 -12.14 0.11
N ASP A 247 4.92 -12.85 1.14
CA ASP A 247 4.42 -12.29 2.38
C ASP A 247 4.74 -13.22 3.55
N TYR A 248 4.82 -12.68 4.76
CA TYR A 248 5.08 -13.46 5.97
C TYR A 248 4.55 -12.78 7.23
N ALA A 249 4.18 -13.62 8.20
CA ALA A 249 3.76 -13.19 9.53
C ALA A 249 4.49 -14.02 10.59
N HIS A 250 4.83 -13.37 11.71
CA HIS A 250 5.49 -14.00 12.85
C HIS A 250 4.77 -13.69 14.15
N LYS A 251 4.90 -14.60 15.11
CA LYS A 251 4.49 -14.34 16.49
C LYS A 251 5.29 -15.18 17.46
N LEU A 252 5.64 -14.58 18.60
CA LEU A 252 6.11 -15.32 19.76
C LEU A 252 4.93 -16.05 20.40
N LEU A 253 5.00 -17.37 20.38
CA LEU A 253 3.97 -18.27 20.90
C LEU A 253 4.44 -18.87 22.22
N GLY A 254 3.94 -18.31 23.32
CA GLY A 254 4.26 -18.74 24.68
C GLY A 254 3.60 -20.07 25.07
N PRO A 255 3.92 -20.60 26.26
CA PRO A 255 3.38 -21.87 26.77
C PRO A 255 1.86 -21.90 26.80
N GLY A 256 1.25 -22.97 26.28
CA GLY A 256 -0.20 -23.18 26.27
C GLY A 256 -0.99 -22.25 25.33
N GLN A 257 -0.33 -21.33 24.64
CA GLN A 257 -1.01 -20.35 23.78
C GLN A 257 -1.38 -20.97 22.44
N THR A 258 -2.46 -20.44 21.86
CA THR A 258 -2.84 -20.63 20.46
C THR A 258 -2.76 -19.30 19.75
N THR A 259 -2.28 -19.32 18.51
CA THR A 259 -2.36 -18.15 17.64
C THR A 259 -2.78 -18.56 16.25
N GLU A 260 -3.37 -17.60 15.55
CA GLU A 260 -3.54 -17.63 14.11
C GLU A 260 -2.51 -16.69 13.47
N LEU A 261 -1.98 -17.10 12.32
CA LEU A 261 -1.13 -16.32 11.43
C LEU A 261 -1.81 -16.24 10.06
N MET A 262 -1.50 -15.21 9.29
CA MET A 262 -2.12 -14.96 8.00
C MET A 262 -1.07 -14.42 7.01
N VAL A 263 -1.12 -14.88 5.77
CA VAL A 263 -0.28 -14.37 4.67
C VAL A 263 -1.09 -14.16 3.39
N LYS A 264 -0.74 -13.12 2.65
CA LYS A 264 -1.24 -12.80 1.30
C LYS A 264 -0.77 -13.87 0.31
N MET A 265 -1.65 -14.26 -0.62
CA MET A 265 -1.28 -15.09 -1.76
C MET A 265 -0.57 -14.25 -2.83
N PRO A 266 0.42 -14.83 -3.53
CA PRO A 266 1.17 -14.10 -4.53
C PRO A 266 0.33 -13.86 -5.78
N MET A 267 0.61 -12.75 -6.46
CA MET A 267 -0.11 -12.31 -7.64
C MET A 267 0.78 -12.33 -8.88
N ASN A 268 0.17 -12.50 -10.06
CA ASN A 268 0.87 -12.43 -11.35
C ASN A 268 1.54 -11.08 -11.59
N ASN A 269 0.94 -10.03 -11.03
CA ASN A 269 1.50 -8.70 -10.96
C ASN A 269 1.25 -8.16 -9.55
N ASP A 270 2.26 -7.52 -8.98
CA ASP A 270 2.19 -6.93 -7.63
C ASP A 270 1.84 -5.45 -7.68
N ALA A 271 1.07 -5.02 -8.69
CA ALA A 271 0.66 -3.63 -8.75
C ALA A 271 -0.12 -3.30 -7.47
N ALA A 272 0.15 -2.15 -6.84
CA ALA A 272 -0.57 -1.75 -5.63
C ALA A 272 -2.10 -1.70 -5.81
N SER A 273 -2.57 -1.48 -7.05
CA SER A 273 -3.99 -1.60 -7.40
C SER A 273 -4.59 -2.99 -7.11
N CYS A 274 -3.74 -4.01 -6.98
CA CYS A 274 -4.13 -5.37 -6.63
C CYS A 274 -4.12 -5.65 -5.12
N HIS A 275 -3.66 -4.70 -4.30
CA HIS A 275 -3.61 -4.79 -2.84
C HIS A 275 -4.25 -3.54 -2.21
N ILE A 276 -5.58 -3.50 -2.16
CA ILE A 276 -6.30 -2.34 -1.63
C ILE A 276 -6.48 -2.49 -0.13
N ASP A 277 -5.66 -1.77 0.62
CA ASP A 277 -5.72 -1.70 2.07
C ASP A 277 -6.31 -0.34 2.48
N PHE A 278 -7.50 -0.38 3.09
CA PHE A 278 -8.11 0.75 3.78
C PHE A 278 -7.43 0.90 5.15
N GLU A 279 -6.69 2.00 5.31
CA GLU A 279 -5.88 2.29 6.47
C GLU A 279 -6.55 3.31 7.40
N LYS A 280 -6.60 2.98 8.69
CA LYS A 280 -7.17 3.79 9.74
C LYS A 280 -8.56 4.37 9.45
N PRO A 281 -9.55 3.58 9.03
CA PRO A 281 -10.92 3.89 9.41
C PRO A 281 -11.06 4.04 10.94
N ALA A 282 -11.37 5.26 11.36
CA ALA A 282 -11.63 5.65 12.75
C ALA A 282 -13.10 6.06 12.89
N ILE A 283 -13.87 5.28 13.66
CA ILE A 283 -15.30 5.47 13.86
C ILE A 283 -15.56 6.19 15.20
N TYR A 284 -16.08 7.41 15.13
CA TYR A 284 -16.52 8.23 16.26
C TYR A 284 -18.02 8.11 16.45
N LEU A 285 -18.45 8.05 17.71
CA LEU A 285 -19.85 7.88 18.09
C LEU A 285 -20.31 9.06 18.96
N TYR A 286 -21.28 9.84 18.50
CA TYR A 286 -21.81 11.01 19.20
C TYR A 286 -23.32 10.90 19.44
N PRO A 287 -23.77 10.05 20.39
CA PRO A 287 -25.18 9.96 20.74
C PRO A 287 -25.65 11.21 21.50
N GLU A 288 -26.96 11.50 21.51
CA GLU A 288 -27.51 12.67 22.22
C GLU A 288 -27.45 12.53 23.75
N THR A 289 -27.46 11.28 24.24
CA THR A 289 -27.29 10.92 25.65
C THR A 289 -26.37 9.72 25.74
N LYS A 290 -25.85 9.42 26.95
CA LYS A 290 -25.00 8.25 27.16
C LYS A 290 -25.74 6.98 26.74
N THR A 291 -25.22 6.26 25.76
CA THR A 291 -25.94 5.20 25.05
C THR A 291 -25.05 3.98 24.82
N GLU A 292 -25.60 2.79 25.01
CA GLU A 292 -24.99 1.55 24.53
C GLU A 292 -25.16 1.44 23.02
N VAL A 293 -24.06 1.26 22.30
CA VAL A 293 -24.00 1.20 20.85
C VAL A 293 -23.35 -0.11 20.42
N SER A 294 -24.02 -0.83 19.54
CA SER A 294 -23.46 -1.95 18.79
C SER A 294 -22.97 -1.44 17.44
N VAL A 295 -21.74 -1.79 17.05
CA VAL A 295 -21.12 -1.43 15.77
C VAL A 295 -20.53 -2.68 15.14
N LYS A 296 -20.94 -2.97 13.90
CA LYS A 296 -20.35 -4.00 13.05
C LYS A 296 -19.91 -3.39 11.73
N VAL A 297 -18.72 -3.80 11.30
CA VAL A 297 -18.16 -3.53 9.99
C VAL A 297 -18.31 -4.79 9.15
N ASP A 298 -19.08 -4.69 8.07
CA ASP A 298 -19.18 -5.72 7.04
C ASP A 298 -18.26 -5.35 5.87
N VAL A 299 -17.19 -6.12 5.72
CA VAL A 299 -16.16 -5.87 4.72
C VAL A 299 -16.32 -6.86 3.58
N ASN A 300 -16.43 -6.37 2.34
CA ASN A 300 -16.25 -7.19 1.14
C ASN A 300 -14.75 -7.50 0.96
N GLY A 301 -14.27 -8.41 1.81
CA GLY A 301 -12.87 -8.65 2.08
C GLY A 301 -12.73 -9.06 3.55
N ARG A 302 -11.89 -8.35 4.32
CA ARG A 302 -11.80 -8.57 5.77
C ARG A 302 -11.19 -7.40 6.53
N LEU A 303 -11.38 -7.45 7.85
CA LEU A 303 -10.62 -6.66 8.81
C LEU A 303 -9.22 -7.24 8.98
N THR A 304 -8.21 -6.37 8.95
CA THR A 304 -6.79 -6.73 9.13
C THR A 304 -6.25 -6.29 10.49
N LYS A 305 -6.85 -5.26 11.07
CA LYS A 305 -6.51 -4.75 12.40
C LYS A 305 -7.74 -4.14 13.04
N THR A 306 -7.87 -4.27 14.36
CA THR A 306 -8.96 -3.67 15.13
C THR A 306 -8.46 -3.24 16.50
N ASP A 307 -9.01 -2.15 17.02
CA ASP A 307 -8.84 -1.69 18.41
C ASP A 307 -10.07 -0.87 18.83
N PRO A 308 -10.84 -1.26 19.85
CA PRO A 308 -10.68 -2.46 20.71
C PRO A 308 -10.77 -3.79 19.95
N GLU A 309 -10.47 -4.90 20.63
CA GLU A 309 -10.64 -6.23 20.05
C GLU A 309 -12.09 -6.43 19.55
N TYR A 310 -12.24 -6.78 18.26
CA TYR A 310 -13.52 -6.74 17.56
C TYR A 310 -14.46 -7.92 17.87
N GLY A 311 -13.95 -9.15 18.03
CA GLY A 311 -14.79 -10.33 18.23
C GLY A 311 -15.84 -10.50 17.12
N THR A 312 -17.13 -10.30 17.46
CA THR A 312 -18.28 -10.38 16.54
C THR A 312 -18.89 -9.00 16.21
N GLY A 313 -18.18 -7.93 16.57
CA GLY A 313 -18.67 -6.55 16.58
C GLY A 313 -18.37 -5.90 17.92
N TRP A 314 -18.25 -4.57 17.92
CA TRP A 314 -18.08 -3.81 19.14
C TRP A 314 -19.43 -3.56 19.80
N ASN A 315 -19.52 -3.82 21.11
CA ASN A 315 -20.63 -3.36 21.94
C ASN A 315 -20.04 -2.46 23.02
N VAL A 316 -20.27 -1.16 22.91
CA VAL A 316 -19.60 -0.13 23.69
C VAL A 316 -20.60 0.87 24.24
N THR A 317 -20.20 1.63 25.26
CA THR A 317 -20.98 2.77 25.76
C THR A 317 -20.36 4.07 25.27
N ALA A 318 -21.08 4.86 24.49
CA ALA A 318 -20.65 6.17 24.00
C ALA A 318 -21.33 7.30 24.77
N ASP A 319 -20.55 8.31 25.18
CA ASP A 319 -21.03 9.56 25.76
C ASP A 319 -21.20 10.64 24.67
N PRO A 320 -22.06 11.67 24.87
CA PRO A 320 -22.25 12.75 23.89
C PRO A 320 -20.99 13.54 23.52
N SER A 321 -19.93 13.45 24.33
CA SER A 321 -18.61 14.03 24.05
C SER A 321 -17.82 13.25 22.99
N GLY A 322 -18.26 12.05 22.59
CA GLY A 322 -17.54 11.12 21.74
C GLY A 322 -16.59 10.18 22.48
N LEU A 323 -16.60 10.19 23.82
CA LEU A 323 -15.79 9.26 24.61
C LEU A 323 -16.49 7.89 24.67
N ILE A 324 -15.76 6.83 24.34
CA ILE A 324 -16.24 5.46 24.26
C ILE A 324 -15.64 4.63 25.40
N ASP A 325 -16.48 3.97 26.18
CA ASP A 325 -16.14 3.18 27.38
C ASP A 325 -15.27 3.93 28.39
N GLY A 326 -15.36 5.27 28.41
CA GLY A 326 -14.53 6.12 29.26
C GLY A 326 -13.05 6.14 28.90
N LYS A 327 -12.65 5.55 27.76
CA LYS A 327 -11.24 5.33 27.40
C LYS A 327 -10.89 5.73 25.97
N TYR A 328 -11.72 5.39 24.99
CA TYR A 328 -11.37 5.51 23.57
C TYR A 328 -12.01 6.75 22.94
N ASP A 329 -11.29 7.40 22.03
CA ASP A 329 -11.82 8.49 21.23
C ASP A 329 -12.64 8.01 20.02
N TYR A 330 -12.32 6.82 19.52
CA TYR A 330 -12.91 6.19 18.34
C TYR A 330 -12.69 4.69 18.38
N LEU A 331 -13.50 3.94 17.62
CA LEU A 331 -13.25 2.54 17.28
C LEU A 331 -12.36 2.52 16.03
N PHE A 332 -11.31 1.70 16.04
CA PHE A 332 -10.33 1.65 14.97
C PHE A 332 -10.42 0.32 14.24
N TYR A 333 -10.37 0.39 12.91
CA TYR A 333 -10.04 -0.78 12.11
C TYR A 333 -9.13 -0.44 10.92
N GLU A 334 -8.53 -1.49 10.36
CA GLU A 334 -7.98 -1.52 9.01
C GLU A 334 -8.65 -2.68 8.28
N ALA A 335 -8.82 -2.52 6.97
CA ALA A 335 -9.49 -3.52 6.15
C ALA A 335 -8.77 -3.71 4.82
N ASN A 336 -8.82 -4.93 4.32
CA ASN A 336 -8.47 -5.22 2.94
C ASN A 336 -9.78 -5.51 2.20
N VAL A 337 -9.95 -4.89 1.04
CA VAL A 337 -11.15 -5.06 0.20
C VAL A 337 -10.79 -5.78 -1.10
N ASN A 338 -11.73 -6.56 -1.61
CA ASN A 338 -11.51 -7.41 -2.78
C ASN A 338 -11.41 -6.63 -4.11
N LYS A 339 -11.92 -5.39 -4.12
CA LYS A 339 -12.06 -4.55 -5.31
C LYS A 339 -12.10 -3.09 -4.91
N ILE A 340 -11.51 -2.22 -5.72
CA ILE A 340 -11.67 -0.77 -5.60
C ILE A 340 -12.29 -0.21 -6.88
N GLU A 341 -13.23 0.71 -6.71
CA GLU A 341 -13.71 1.57 -7.78
C GLU A 341 -13.41 3.01 -7.41
N LEU A 342 -12.50 3.63 -8.16
CA LEU A 342 -12.10 5.00 -7.91
C LEU A 342 -13.06 5.97 -8.61
N PRO A 343 -13.51 7.03 -7.94
CA PRO A 343 -14.20 8.14 -8.58
C PRO A 343 -13.37 8.77 -9.70
N THR A 344 -14.01 9.36 -10.71
CA THR A 344 -13.31 10.10 -11.77
C THR A 344 -12.84 11.47 -11.29
N GLU A 345 -13.63 12.13 -10.45
CA GLU A 345 -13.34 13.42 -9.85
C GLU A 345 -12.27 13.32 -8.75
N GLY A 346 -11.66 14.45 -8.41
CA GLY A 346 -10.65 14.53 -7.36
C GLY A 346 -9.91 15.86 -7.35
N TRP A 347 -8.79 15.89 -6.66
CA TRP A 347 -7.90 17.04 -6.60
C TRP A 347 -6.48 16.62 -6.92
N VAL A 348 -5.70 17.55 -7.46
CA VAL A 348 -4.25 17.41 -7.52
C VAL A 348 -3.63 18.48 -6.63
N VAL A 349 -2.86 18.05 -5.63
CA VAL A 349 -2.34 18.91 -4.57
C VAL A 349 -0.84 18.73 -4.46
N ALA A 350 -0.08 19.83 -4.48
CA ALA A 350 1.35 19.77 -4.21
C ALA A 350 1.63 19.30 -2.78
N LYS A 351 2.69 18.52 -2.54
CA LYS A 351 3.07 18.06 -1.20
C LYS A 351 3.21 19.21 -0.20
N SER A 352 3.72 20.37 -0.64
CA SER A 352 3.87 21.57 0.18
C SER A 352 2.54 22.14 0.66
N ASP A 353 1.48 21.96 -0.12
CA ASP A 353 0.18 22.59 0.10
C ASP A 353 -0.82 21.61 0.74
N LEU A 354 -0.44 20.34 0.87
CA LEU A 354 -1.29 19.25 1.35
C LEU A 354 -1.89 19.55 2.73
N ASN A 355 -1.10 20.06 3.68
CA ASN A 355 -1.63 20.41 5.01
C ASN A 355 -2.72 21.50 4.91
N GLY A 356 -2.46 22.57 4.16
CA GLY A 356 -3.42 23.65 3.97
C GLY A 356 -4.66 23.21 3.17
N TRP A 357 -4.49 22.26 2.25
CA TRP A 357 -5.61 21.61 1.56
C TRP A 357 -6.48 20.84 2.56
N LEU A 358 -5.89 20.02 3.44
CA LEU A 358 -6.64 19.29 4.48
C LEU A 358 -7.37 20.26 5.42
N ASP A 359 -6.73 21.35 5.85
CA ASP A 359 -7.36 22.39 6.67
C ASP A 359 -8.60 23.00 6.01
N LYS A 360 -8.58 23.14 4.68
CA LYS A 360 -9.71 23.68 3.90
C LYS A 360 -10.82 22.66 3.66
N TYR A 361 -10.49 21.39 3.41
CA TYR A 361 -11.44 20.40 2.88
C TYR A 361 -12.03 19.47 3.95
N LEU A 362 -11.29 19.08 5.00
CA LEU A 362 -11.86 18.20 6.04
C LEU A 362 -13.10 18.80 6.72
N PRO A 363 -13.14 20.11 7.08
CA PRO A 363 -14.36 20.72 7.62
C PRO A 363 -15.52 20.74 6.62
N LYS A 364 -15.22 20.91 5.32
CA LYS A 364 -16.25 20.88 4.27
C LYS A 364 -16.85 19.50 4.08
N LEU A 365 -16.05 18.46 4.27
CA LEU A 365 -16.47 17.06 4.25
C LEU A 365 -17.23 16.66 5.52
N GLY A 366 -17.29 17.55 6.51
CA GLY A 366 -18.11 17.40 7.70
C GLY A 366 -17.33 17.02 8.95
N LEU A 367 -15.99 16.93 8.91
CA LEU A 367 -15.17 16.64 10.09
C LEU A 367 -15.07 17.86 11.02
N ASN A 368 -15.09 17.62 12.32
CA ASN A 368 -14.84 18.66 13.32
C ASN A 368 -13.33 18.86 13.56
N GLU A 369 -12.98 19.79 14.46
CA GLU A 369 -11.58 20.13 14.75
C GLU A 369 -10.79 18.94 15.34
N LYS A 370 -11.38 18.17 16.26
CA LYS A 370 -10.75 17.00 16.88
C LYS A 370 -10.45 15.93 15.84
N GLU A 371 -11.46 15.55 15.05
CA GLU A 371 -11.35 14.55 14.00
C GLU A 371 -10.37 14.99 12.90
N SER A 372 -10.43 16.25 12.46
CA SER A 372 -9.52 16.80 11.44
C SER A 372 -8.07 16.81 11.92
N THR A 373 -7.83 17.11 13.20
CA THR A 373 -6.49 17.07 13.79
C THR A 373 -5.96 15.65 13.81
N GLN A 374 -6.75 14.68 14.29
CA GLN A 374 -6.35 13.27 14.35
C GLN A 374 -6.17 12.64 12.95
N PHE A 375 -6.97 13.06 11.96
CA PHE A 375 -6.79 12.69 10.56
C PHE A 375 -5.42 13.17 10.05
N LYS A 376 -5.11 14.46 10.22
CA LYS A 376 -3.84 15.06 9.75
C LYS A 376 -2.62 14.45 10.42
N GLU A 377 -2.67 14.25 11.75
CA GLU A 377 -1.57 13.64 12.52
C GLU A 377 -1.16 12.28 11.94
N TYR A 378 -2.14 11.49 11.52
CA TYR A 378 -1.88 10.20 10.90
C TYR A 378 -1.44 10.33 9.44
N TRP A 379 -2.22 10.98 8.59
CA TRP A 379 -1.99 10.94 7.15
C TRP A 379 -0.76 11.73 6.72
N LEU A 380 -0.47 12.89 7.32
CA LEU A 380 0.68 13.69 6.90
C LEU A 380 2.02 12.99 7.15
N THR A 381 2.07 12.07 8.11
CA THR A 381 3.28 11.32 8.49
C THR A 381 3.45 10.00 7.72
N ARG A 382 2.38 9.47 7.12
CA ARG A 382 2.37 8.14 6.48
C ARG A 382 2.38 8.18 4.95
N LEU A 383 2.02 9.31 4.35
CA LEU A 383 1.99 9.43 2.90
C LEU A 383 3.40 9.36 2.27
N PRO A 384 3.55 8.68 1.13
CA PRO A 384 4.85 8.49 0.48
C PRO A 384 5.47 9.81 0.03
N LEU A 385 6.78 9.80 -0.22
CA LEU A 385 7.47 10.95 -0.81
C LEU A 385 7.01 11.13 -2.26
N SER A 386 6.29 12.21 -2.53
CA SER A 386 5.82 12.58 -3.87
C SER A 386 5.80 14.11 -4.02
N LYS A 387 5.91 14.61 -5.26
CA LYS A 387 5.78 16.06 -5.55
C LYS A 387 4.34 16.53 -5.45
N TYR A 388 3.43 15.73 -5.97
CA TYR A 388 1.98 15.97 -5.93
C TYR A 388 1.25 14.71 -5.47
N PHE A 389 0.03 14.91 -4.98
CA PHE A 389 -0.93 13.84 -4.77
C PHE A 389 -2.17 14.09 -5.59
N GLU A 390 -2.59 13.06 -6.32
CA GLU A 390 -3.96 12.90 -6.74
C GLU A 390 -4.76 12.39 -5.53
N ILE A 391 -5.79 13.15 -5.14
CA ILE A 391 -6.63 12.88 -3.98
C ILE A 391 -8.06 12.66 -4.45
N LYS A 392 -8.69 11.57 -4.02
CA LYS A 392 -10.10 11.26 -4.34
C LYS A 392 -10.89 10.99 -3.07
N LEU A 393 -12.17 11.34 -3.07
CA LEU A 393 -13.11 11.01 -2.01
C LEU A 393 -13.93 9.79 -2.43
N MET A 394 -13.81 8.67 -1.72
CA MET A 394 -14.60 7.48 -2.04
C MET A 394 -16.11 7.76 -1.92
N SER A 395 -16.90 7.16 -2.81
CA SER A 395 -18.34 7.34 -2.80
C SER A 395 -19.00 6.52 -1.68
N ASN A 396 -20.05 7.06 -1.07
CA ASN A 396 -20.83 6.31 -0.08
C ASN A 396 -21.39 5.00 -0.65
N ALA A 397 -21.82 5.00 -1.92
CA ALA A 397 -22.31 3.78 -2.58
C ALA A 397 -21.25 2.67 -2.58
N TYR A 398 -19.99 3.00 -2.90
CA TYR A 398 -18.90 2.04 -2.85
C TYR A 398 -18.63 1.58 -1.40
N LEU A 399 -18.61 2.53 -0.46
CA LEU A 399 -18.34 2.22 0.95
C LEU A 399 -19.44 1.39 1.58
N ASP A 400 -20.70 1.58 1.20
CA ASP A 400 -21.84 0.80 1.69
C ASP A 400 -21.87 -0.61 1.10
N GLU A 401 -21.31 -0.82 -0.09
CA GLU A 401 -21.18 -2.14 -0.70
C GLU A 401 -19.96 -2.92 -0.15
N ASN A 402 -18.87 -2.23 0.20
CA ASN A 402 -17.58 -2.88 0.48
C ASN A 402 -17.09 -2.75 1.92
N LEU A 403 -17.62 -1.80 2.69
CA LEU A 403 -17.22 -1.45 4.06
C LEU A 403 -18.46 -1.01 4.86
N ALA A 404 -19.55 -1.79 4.81
CA ALA A 404 -20.82 -1.36 5.38
C ALA A 404 -20.73 -1.26 6.92
N LEU A 405 -21.38 -0.23 7.48
CA LEU A 405 -21.50 -0.05 8.93
C LEU A 405 -22.93 -0.41 9.37
N ASP A 406 -23.06 -1.45 10.18
CA ASP A 406 -24.29 -1.81 10.87
C ASP A 406 -24.21 -1.33 12.33
N ILE A 407 -25.00 -0.30 12.64
CA ILE A 407 -24.94 0.42 13.92
C ILE A 407 -26.32 0.46 14.57
N ASN A 408 -26.37 0.06 15.85
CA ASN A 408 -27.58 0.10 16.67
C ASN A 408 -27.31 0.80 18.01
N PRO A 409 -28.09 1.82 18.43
CA PRO A 409 -29.25 2.38 17.73
C PRO A 409 -28.87 3.04 16.41
N LYS A 410 -29.82 3.10 15.47
CA LYS A 410 -29.55 3.64 14.13
C LYS A 410 -29.18 5.13 14.23
N PRO A 411 -28.01 5.56 13.72
CA PRO A 411 -27.65 6.97 13.70
C PRO A 411 -28.55 7.76 12.74
N GLU A 412 -28.84 9.02 13.09
CA GLU A 412 -29.56 9.95 12.21
C GLU A 412 -28.60 10.53 11.15
N THR A 413 -27.34 10.74 11.53
CA THR A 413 -26.30 11.25 10.64
C THR A 413 -25.12 10.30 10.60
N VAL A 414 -24.70 9.89 9.39
CA VAL A 414 -23.44 9.18 9.17
C VAL A 414 -22.58 10.01 8.20
N ILE A 415 -21.37 10.36 8.62
CA ILE A 415 -20.40 11.11 7.82
C ILE A 415 -19.23 10.17 7.55
N ARG A 416 -18.97 9.84 6.28
CA ARG A 416 -17.87 8.93 5.89
C ARG A 416 -16.89 9.68 5.00
N VAL A 417 -15.62 9.73 5.41
CA VAL A 417 -14.54 10.44 4.72
C VAL A 417 -13.35 9.52 4.53
N GLU A 418 -13.42 8.74 3.46
CA GLU A 418 -12.34 7.86 3.03
C GLU A 418 -11.62 8.48 1.84
N LEU A 419 -10.39 8.95 2.07
CA LEU A 419 -9.59 9.61 1.03
C LEU A 419 -8.60 8.64 0.40
N VAL A 420 -8.55 8.62 -0.94
CA VAL A 420 -7.50 7.92 -1.68
C VAL A 420 -6.39 8.90 -2.00
N PHE A 421 -5.15 8.53 -1.69
CA PHE A 421 -3.95 9.29 -1.99
C PHE A 421 -3.08 8.53 -2.98
N LYS A 422 -2.79 9.14 -4.13
CA LYS A 422 -1.87 8.59 -5.13
C LYS A 422 -0.75 9.57 -5.39
N GLY A 423 0.50 9.14 -5.21
CA GLY A 423 1.67 9.96 -5.53
C GLY A 423 1.84 10.13 -7.04
N ILE A 424 2.03 11.37 -7.51
CA ILE A 424 2.34 11.66 -8.92
C ILE A 424 3.48 12.68 -9.05
N ASP A 425 4.31 12.50 -10.09
CA ASP A 425 5.47 13.37 -10.36
C ASP A 425 5.10 14.68 -11.06
N THR A 426 4.04 14.64 -11.85
CA THR A 426 3.54 15.77 -12.64
C THR A 426 2.06 15.96 -12.36
N PRO A 427 1.59 17.21 -12.19
CA PRO A 427 0.19 17.46 -11.92
C PRO A 427 -0.67 17.10 -13.13
N THR A 428 -1.80 16.46 -12.87
CA THR A 428 -2.86 16.19 -13.85
C THR A 428 -4.04 17.11 -13.61
N GLU A 429 -4.85 17.33 -14.63
CA GLU A 429 -6.11 18.07 -14.50
C GLU A 429 -7.20 17.11 -14.04
N LEU A 430 -7.87 17.45 -12.93
CA LEU A 430 -8.99 16.71 -12.37
C LEU A 430 -10.06 17.70 -11.94
N GLU A 431 -11.30 17.38 -12.27
CA GLU A 431 -12.46 18.12 -11.79
C GLU A 431 -12.68 17.80 -10.31
N ALA A 432 -12.78 18.87 -9.51
CA ALA A 432 -13.06 18.76 -8.08
C ALA A 432 -14.51 18.30 -7.87
N PRO A 433 -14.77 17.30 -7.01
CA PRO A 433 -16.13 16.89 -6.73
C PRO A 433 -16.91 17.98 -6.01
N GLU A 434 -18.22 18.02 -6.27
CA GLU A 434 -19.12 18.88 -5.52
C GLU A 434 -19.26 18.35 -4.07
N ILE A 435 -18.96 19.21 -3.09
CA ILE A 435 -19.06 18.86 -1.67
C ILE A 435 -20.18 19.67 -1.04
N MET A 436 -21.14 18.97 -0.45
CA MET A 436 -22.12 19.53 0.46
C MET A 436 -21.77 19.10 1.89
N THR A 437 -21.51 20.08 2.77
CA THR A 437 -21.19 19.79 4.16
C THR A 437 -22.40 19.17 4.87
N PRO A 438 -22.28 17.96 5.43
CA PRO A 438 -23.39 17.31 6.12
C PRO A 438 -23.72 18.05 7.42
N ALA A 439 -25.02 18.18 7.71
CA ALA A 439 -25.48 18.71 8.99
C ALA A 439 -25.40 17.59 10.05
N ARG A 440 -24.82 17.90 11.21
CA ARG A 440 -24.72 16.98 12.35
C ARG A 440 -26.00 17.06 13.19
N LYS A 441 -26.89 16.07 13.06
CA LYS A 441 -28.17 16.00 13.78
C LYS A 441 -28.38 14.63 14.44
N GLY A 442 -29.04 14.64 15.60
CA GLY A 442 -29.35 13.44 16.38
C GLY A 442 -28.11 12.67 16.80
N PHE A 443 -28.19 11.34 16.80
CA PHE A 443 -27.02 10.47 16.94
C PHE A 443 -26.16 10.55 15.67
N VAL A 444 -24.96 11.11 15.80
CA VAL A 444 -23.99 11.26 14.71
C VAL A 444 -22.90 10.21 14.81
N VAL A 445 -22.62 9.56 13.68
CA VAL A 445 -21.44 8.70 13.49
C VAL A 445 -20.54 9.34 12.45
N VAL A 446 -19.24 9.40 12.75
CA VAL A 446 -18.22 9.85 11.79
C VAL A 446 -17.23 8.73 11.58
N GLU A 447 -16.96 8.39 10.34
CA GLU A 447 -15.85 7.51 9.96
C GLU A 447 -14.92 8.30 9.04
N TRP A 448 -13.63 8.28 9.33
CA TRP A 448 -12.63 8.74 8.38
C TRP A 448 -11.48 7.76 8.29
N GLY A 449 -10.84 7.72 7.13
CA GLY A 449 -9.75 6.82 6.81
C GLY A 449 -9.18 7.14 5.44
N GLY A 450 -8.56 6.15 4.80
CA GLY A 450 -8.10 6.30 3.45
C GLY A 450 -7.31 5.13 2.90
N VAL A 451 -6.86 5.29 1.65
CA VAL A 451 -6.10 4.31 0.90
C VAL A 451 -4.89 5.01 0.30
N VAL A 452 -3.70 4.41 0.41
CA VAL A 452 -2.54 4.83 -0.38
C VAL A 452 -2.45 3.96 -1.62
N MET A 453 -2.50 4.59 -2.79
CA MET A 453 -2.23 3.94 -4.07
C MET A 453 -0.78 4.24 -4.47
N GLU A 454 -0.03 3.19 -4.82
CA GLU A 454 1.32 3.36 -5.40
C GLU A 454 1.29 3.86 -6.84
#